data_AF-A0A839VAU9-F1
#
_entry.id   AF-A0A839VAU9-F1
#
_cell.length_a   1.000
_cell.length_b   1.000
_cell.length_c   1.000
_cell.angle_alpha   90.00
_cell.angle_beta   90.00
_cell.angle_gamma   90.00
#
_symmetry.space_group_name_H-M   'P 1'
#
loop_
_entity.id
_entity.type
_entity.pdbx_description
1 polymer ?
#
loop_
_entity_poly.entity_id
_entity_poly.type
_entity_poly.pdbx_seq_one_letter_code
_entity_poly.pdbx_strand_id
1 'polypeptide(L)'
;MAIRYDLWLDPDNVARHQAVEADLERYFMERFADYPHIRLFGADPYDYDAPFNRLYDVLMARAGEYCEREWRYVPTPEQLTRTFYRAVGRSNKFLRDPDDGDPHRSET
;
A
#
# COMPACT_ATOMS: atom_id res chain seq x y z
N MET A 1 -10.45 24.27 -4.28
CA MET A 1 -10.18 22.84 -4.11
C MET A 1 -11.51 22.14 -3.92
N ALA A 2 -11.97 21.33 -4.87
CA ALA A 2 -13.19 20.54 -4.68
C ALA A 2 -12.84 19.25 -3.93
N ILE A 3 -13.62 18.88 -2.92
CA ILE A 3 -13.49 17.59 -2.25
C ILE A 3 -13.91 16.51 -3.25
N ARG A 4 -12.98 15.62 -3.63
CA ARG A 4 -13.20 14.58 -4.64
C ARG A 4 -13.19 13.16 -4.10
N TYR A 5 -12.85 12.96 -2.83
CA TYR A 5 -12.69 11.64 -2.26
C TYR A 5 -14.03 11.08 -1.78
N ASP A 6 -14.40 9.90 -2.27
CA ASP A 6 -15.67 9.25 -1.92
C ASP A 6 -15.82 9.05 -0.41
N LEU A 7 -14.72 8.79 0.32
CA LEU A 7 -14.75 8.70 1.79
C LEU A 7 -15.24 9.99 2.46
N TRP A 8 -14.93 11.15 1.90
CA TRP A 8 -15.35 12.44 2.47
C TRP A 8 -16.72 12.88 1.95
N LEU A 9 -17.10 12.44 0.76
CA LEU A 9 -18.42 12.71 0.18
C LEU A 9 -19.50 11.87 0.87
N ASP A 10 -19.23 10.59 1.10
CA ASP A 10 -20.17 9.62 1.68
C ASP A 10 -19.55 8.89 2.89
N PRO A 11 -19.19 9.60 3.98
CA PRO A 11 -18.45 9.00 5.10
C PRO A 11 -19.19 7.81 5.76
N ASP A 12 -20.52 7.83 5.73
CA ASP A 12 -21.36 6.79 6.34
C ASP A 12 -21.45 5.51 5.51
N ASN A 13 -20.97 5.51 4.26
CA ASN A 13 -20.96 4.33 3.39
C ASN A 13 -19.79 3.38 3.72
N VAL A 14 -19.70 3.00 5.00
CA VAL A 14 -18.64 2.18 5.58
C VAL A 14 -18.45 0.86 4.81
N ALA A 15 -19.55 0.24 4.39
CA ALA A 15 -19.51 -1.01 3.63
C ALA A 15 -18.76 -0.87 2.30
N ARG A 16 -19.03 0.21 1.55
CA ARG A 16 -18.34 0.48 0.28
C ARG A 16 -16.86 0.77 0.51
N HIS A 17 -16.53 1.59 1.51
CA HIS A 17 -15.14 1.94 1.83
C HIS A 17 -14.32 0.71 2.21
N GLN A 18 -14.88 -0.16 3.05
CA GLN A 18 -14.24 -1.41 3.44
C GLN A 18 -14.06 -2.39 2.27
N ALA A 19 -15.06 -2.49 1.38
CA ALA A 19 -14.98 -3.34 0.21
C ALA A 19 -13.88 -2.89 -0.76
N VAL A 20 -13.77 -1.58 -1.00
CA VAL A 20 -12.70 -0.99 -1.82
C VAL A 20 -11.33 -1.25 -1.19
N GLU A 21 -11.18 -1.05 0.11
CA GLU A 21 -9.90 -1.29 0.79
C GLU A 21 -9.47 -2.76 0.77
N ALA A 22 -10.42 -3.69 0.93
CA ALA A 22 -10.13 -5.11 0.85
C ALA A 22 -9.69 -5.53 -0.57
N ASP A 23 -10.30 -4.94 -1.60
CA ASP A 23 -9.94 -5.20 -2.98
C ASP A 23 -8.61 -4.54 -3.38
N LEU A 24 -8.36 -3.31 -2.90
CA LEU A 24 -7.07 -2.63 -3.04
C LEU A 24 -5.93 -3.46 -2.43
N GLU A 25 -6.14 -4.05 -1.26
CA GLU A 25 -5.15 -4.90 -0.64
C GLU A 25 -4.81 -6.13 -1.52
N ARG A 26 -5.82 -6.77 -2.11
CA ARG A 26 -5.62 -7.86 -3.09
C ARG A 26 -4.88 -7.37 -4.33
N TYR A 27 -5.29 -6.23 -4.88
CA TYR A 27 -4.64 -5.61 -6.04
C TYR A 27 -3.13 -5.41 -5.78
N PHE A 28 -2.75 -4.87 -4.62
CA PHE A 28 -1.34 -4.70 -4.28
C PHE A 28 -0.61 -6.04 -4.16
N MET A 29 -1.20 -7.03 -3.48
CA MET A 29 -0.62 -8.38 -3.34
C MET A 29 -0.35 -9.02 -4.70
N GLU A 30 -1.30 -8.92 -5.64
CA GLU A 30 -1.11 -9.42 -7.00
C GLU A 30 0.00 -8.68 -7.73
N ARG A 31 0.04 -7.35 -7.62
CA ARG A 31 1.07 -6.55 -8.29
C ARG A 31 2.45 -6.76 -7.70
N PHE A 32 2.58 -7.05 -6.41
CA PHE A 32 3.88 -7.41 -5.81
C PHE A 32 4.45 -8.70 -6.39
N ALA A 33 3.61 -9.63 -6.86
CA ALA A 33 4.06 -10.87 -7.50
C ALA A 33 4.95 -10.60 -8.72
N ASP A 34 4.67 -9.51 -9.44
CA ASP A 34 5.34 -9.09 -10.68
C ASP A 34 6.76 -8.52 -10.45
N TYR A 35 7.15 -8.25 -9.21
CA TYR A 35 8.45 -7.66 -8.86
C TYR A 35 9.39 -8.69 -8.20
N PRO A 36 10.72 -8.49 -8.32
CA PRO A 36 11.69 -9.27 -7.53
C PRO A 36 11.48 -9.03 -6.04
N HIS A 37 12.09 -9.85 -5.19
CA HIS A 37 12.11 -9.60 -3.75
C HIS A 37 12.79 -8.25 -3.48
N ILE A 38 12.16 -7.43 -2.65
CA ILE A 38 12.64 -6.10 -2.28
C ILE A 38 13.06 -6.17 -0.82
N ARG A 39 14.30 -5.75 -0.54
CA ARG A 39 14.74 -5.55 0.84
C ARG A 39 14.19 -4.21 1.34
N LEU A 40 13.49 -4.27 2.45
CA LEU A 40 13.11 -3.10 3.22
C LEU A 40 14.31 -2.69 4.06
N PHE A 41 14.58 -1.39 4.12
CA PHE A 41 15.68 -0.77 4.89
C PHE A 41 17.08 -1.19 4.41
N GLY A 42 17.63 -0.37 3.52
CA GLY A 42 19.05 -0.40 3.14
C GLY A 42 19.85 0.68 3.87
N ALA A 43 21.18 0.66 3.69
CA ALA A 43 22.13 1.50 4.44
C ALA A 43 21.95 3.03 4.30
N ASP A 44 21.17 3.51 3.32
CA ASP A 44 20.96 4.95 3.11
C ASP A 44 19.47 5.35 3.18
N PRO A 45 19.04 6.06 4.25
CA PRO A 45 17.67 6.56 4.38
C PRO A 45 17.32 7.70 3.40
N TYR A 46 18.30 8.25 2.67
CA TYR A 46 18.11 9.30 1.67
C TYR A 46 18.19 8.77 0.23
N ASP A 47 18.24 7.45 0.02
CA ASP A 47 18.13 6.85 -1.31
C ASP A 47 16.68 6.91 -1.81
N TYR A 48 16.32 8.05 -2.40
CA TYR A 48 15.01 8.25 -3.03
C TYR A 48 14.80 7.32 -4.25
N ASP A 49 15.86 6.78 -4.84
CA ASP A 49 15.82 5.85 -5.97
C ASP A 49 15.79 4.38 -5.53
N ALA A 50 15.71 4.12 -4.22
CA ALA A 50 15.57 2.78 -3.68
C ALA A 50 14.43 2.03 -4.39
N PRO A 51 14.60 0.73 -4.71
CA PRO A 51 13.59 -0.05 -5.42
C PRO A 51 12.18 0.02 -4.80
N PHE A 52 12.12 0.13 -3.46
CA PHE A 52 10.87 0.31 -2.72
C PHE A 52 10.17 1.63 -3.05
N ASN A 53 10.89 2.76 -3.05
CA ASN A 53 10.33 4.09 -3.31
C ASN A 53 9.78 4.20 -4.73
N ARG A 54 10.56 3.72 -5.72
CA ARG A 54 10.09 3.65 -7.12
C ARG A 54 8.86 2.75 -7.28
N LEU A 55 8.82 1.61 -6.58
CA LEU A 55 7.65 0.74 -6.59
C LEU A 55 6.43 1.44 -5.98
N TYR A 56 6.61 2.11 -4.84
CA TYR A 56 5.55 2.82 -4.13
C TYR A 56 4.89 3.85 -5.05
N ASP A 57 5.67 4.75 -5.65
CA ASP A 57 5.12 5.82 -6.51
C ASP A 57 4.32 5.26 -7.69
N VAL A 58 4.86 4.23 -8.36
CA VAL A 58 4.20 3.60 -9.52
C VAL A 58 2.91 2.90 -9.10
N LEU A 59 2.92 2.17 -7.98
CA LEU A 59 1.74 1.43 -7.53
C LEU A 59 0.66 2.33 -6.94
N MET A 60 1.01 3.45 -6.29
CA MET A 60 0.05 4.45 -5.82
C MET A 60 -0.75 5.05 -6.98
N ALA A 61 -0.06 5.47 -8.05
CA ALA A 61 -0.72 6.02 -9.23
C ALA A 61 -1.67 5.00 -9.88
N ARG A 62 -1.18 3.78 -10.12
CA ARG A 62 -1.98 2.71 -10.75
C ARG A 62 -3.14 2.23 -9.89
N ALA A 63 -2.99 2.21 -8.57
CA ALA A 63 -4.07 1.84 -7.65
C ALA A 63 -5.19 2.90 -7.65
N GLY A 64 -4.84 4.19 -7.72
CA GLY A 64 -5.82 5.26 -7.90
C GLY A 64 -6.63 5.08 -9.19
N GLU A 65 -5.94 4.88 -10.32
CA GLU A 65 -6.58 4.61 -11.62
C GLU A 65 -7.46 3.35 -11.59
N TYR A 66 -7.00 2.30 -10.90
CA TYR A 66 -7.75 1.06 -10.73
C TYR A 66 -9.07 1.29 -9.97
N CYS A 67 -9.04 2.01 -8.84
CA CYS A 67 -10.26 2.34 -8.09
C CYS A 67 -11.24 3.17 -8.92
N GLU A 68 -10.75 4.15 -9.68
CA GLU A 68 -11.62 4.97 -10.52
C GLU A 68 -12.27 4.12 -11.62
N ARG A 69 -11.53 3.17 -12.22
CA ARG A 69 -12.04 2.32 -13.30
C ARG A 69 -13.01 1.23 -12.82
N GLU A 70 -12.62 0.45 -11.80
CA GLU A 70 -13.39 -0.72 -11.37
C GLU A 70 -14.52 -0.34 -10.41
N TRP A 71 -14.26 0.61 -9.51
CA TRP A 71 -15.18 0.94 -8.41
C TRP A 71 -15.90 2.27 -8.61
N ARG A 72 -15.51 3.06 -9.62
CA ARG A 72 -15.92 4.48 -9.76
C ARG A 72 -15.75 5.22 -8.44
N TYR A 73 -14.60 5.01 -7.83
CA TYR A 73 -14.29 5.45 -6.47
C TYR A 73 -12.95 6.15 -6.48
N VAL A 74 -12.89 7.34 -5.89
CA VAL A 74 -11.68 8.12 -5.70
C VAL A 74 -11.21 7.92 -4.25
N PRO A 75 -10.22 7.07 -4.00
CA PRO A 75 -9.71 6.83 -2.66
C PRO A 75 -8.93 8.04 -2.14
N THR A 76 -8.94 8.22 -0.82
CA THR A 76 -8.04 9.18 -0.20
C THR A 76 -6.59 8.67 -0.28
N PRO A 77 -5.59 9.58 -0.23
CA PRO A 77 -4.20 9.17 -0.10
C PRO A 77 -3.96 8.27 1.11
N GLU A 78 -4.64 8.52 2.23
CA GLU A 78 -4.54 7.69 3.44
C GLU A 78 -5.01 6.26 3.20
N GLN A 79 -6.15 6.06 2.52
CA GLN A 79 -6.64 4.73 2.19
C GLN A 79 -5.67 3.95 1.31
N LEU A 80 -5.11 4.60 0.28
CA LEU A 80 -4.11 4.00 -0.61
C LEU A 80 -2.85 3.59 0.17
N THR A 81 -2.28 4.53 0.94
CA THR A 81 -1.06 4.29 1.70
C THR A 81 -1.27 3.22 2.78
N ARG A 82 -2.39 3.26 3.52
CA ARG A 82 -2.72 2.28 4.56
C ARG A 82 -2.87 0.88 3.99
N THR A 83 -3.62 0.73 2.90
CA THR A 83 -3.84 -0.58 2.26
C THR A 83 -2.56 -1.13 1.64
N PHE A 84 -1.73 -0.28 1.05
CA PHE A 84 -0.41 -0.65 0.55
C PHE A 84 0.49 -1.23 1.65
N TYR A 85 0.69 -0.51 2.75
CA TYR A 85 1.55 -1.00 3.82
C TYR A 85 1.01 -2.24 4.53
N ARG A 86 -0.32 -2.38 4.63
CA ARG A 86 -0.95 -3.62 5.09
C ARG A 86 -0.62 -4.80 4.17
N ALA A 87 -0.68 -4.59 2.86
CA ALA A 87 -0.30 -5.61 1.88
C ALA A 87 1.20 -5.92 1.93
N VAL A 88 2.08 -4.91 2.07
CA VAL A 88 3.52 -5.09 2.27
C VAL A 88 3.79 -6.03 3.46
N GLY A 89 3.14 -5.78 4.61
CA GLY A 89 3.31 -6.59 5.82
C GLY A 89 2.78 -8.04 5.70
N ARG A 90 1.93 -8.33 4.71
CA ARG A 90 1.40 -9.68 4.43
C ARG A 90 2.11 -10.38 3.27
N SER A 91 2.91 -9.66 2.49
CA SER A 91 3.59 -10.18 1.32
C SER A 91 4.94 -10.79 1.68
N ASN A 92 5.26 -11.93 1.07
CA ASN A 92 6.58 -12.56 1.20
C ASN A 92 7.66 -11.90 0.31
N LYS A 93 7.27 -10.91 -0.51
CA LYS A 93 8.19 -10.20 -1.42
C LYS A 93 9.08 -9.19 -0.71
N PHE A 94 8.67 -8.74 0.47
CA PHE A 94 9.39 -7.73 1.22
C PHE A 94 10.20 -8.39 2.33
N LEU A 95 11.51 -8.36 2.18
CA LEU A 95 12.46 -8.94 3.11
C LEU A 95 12.87 -7.85 4.11
N ARG A 96 12.73 -8.14 5.40
CA ARG A 96 13.23 -7.29 6.49
C ARG A 96 14.63 -7.79 6.87
N ASP A 97 15.58 -6.88 7.08
CA ASP A 97 16.89 -7.32 7.56
C ASP A 97 16.79 -7.74 9.04
N PRO A 98 17.53 -8.77 9.49
CA PRO A 98 17.44 -9.26 10.87
C PRO A 98 17.82 -8.21 11.93
N ASP A 99 18.56 -7.19 11.53
CA ASP A 99 19.13 -6.14 12.39
C ASP A 99 18.36 -4.81 12.29
N ASP A 100 17.09 -4.86 11.89
CA ASP A 100 16.19 -3.69 11.80
C ASP A 100 15.69 -3.20 13.18
N GLY A 101 16.51 -3.36 14.23
CA GLY A 101 16.36 -2.67 15.51
C GLY A 101 15.19 -3.08 16.42
N ASP A 102 14.51 -4.20 16.15
CA ASP A 102 13.44 -4.72 17.03
C ASP A 102 13.85 -6.08 17.67
N PRO A 103 14.63 -6.06 18.76
CA PRO A 103 15.25 -7.25 19.34
C PRO A 103 14.29 -8.18 20.12
N HIS A 104 12.98 -7.91 20.17
CA HIS A 104 12.07 -8.72 20.99
C HIS A 104 10.76 -9.07 20.28
N ARG A 105 10.80 -10.13 19.45
CA ARG A 105 9.65 -11.02 19.31
C ARG A 105 9.74 -12.10 20.38
N SER A 106 9.11 -11.88 21.53
CA SER A 106 8.83 -12.97 22.47
C SER A 106 7.88 -13.94 21.78
N GLU A 107 8.38 -15.15 21.49
CA GLU A 107 7.53 -16.27 21.11
C GLU A 107 6.60 -16.58 22.30
N THR A 108 5.30 -16.54 22.07
CA THR A 108 4.30 -17.11 22.98
C THR A 108 3.24 -17.81 22.16
#